data_AF-A0A7K1DR67-F1
#
_entry.id   AF-A0A7K1DR67-F1
#
_cell.length_a   1.000
_cell.length_b   1.000
_cell.length_c   1.000
_cell.angle_alpha   90.00
_cell.angle_beta   90.00
_cell.angle_gamma   90.00
#
_symmetry.space_group_name_H-M   'P 1'
#
loop_
_entity.id
_entity.type
_entity.pdbx_description
1 polymer ?
#
loop_
_entity_poly.entity_id
_entity_poly.type
_entity_poly.pdbx_seq_one_letter_code
_entity_poly.pdbx_strand_id
1 'polypeptide(L)'
;MNSLFSLLVSSAEGELTYETHHWLLPETAEIIYGGLASVLVIGALIKFAGPMIKKSLAARTERIQADMDNARNTRETAEVEAGRIRTALGDISAERSRILAEADAQAAAVLSEGRARVQAEMVEVEAKAMADIANAAGRVGDELRAEISRLSAVAIERVVANTVTDSVRQDLIEGFISKVGASR
;
A
#
# COMPACT_ATOMS: atom_id res chain seq x y z
N MET A 1 105.04 68.29 47.64
CA MET A 1 103.89 67.40 47.94
C MET A 1 102.69 67.70 47.02
N ASN A 2 102.93 68.08 45.75
CA ASN A 2 101.87 68.53 44.81
C ASN A 2 101.82 67.70 43.51
N SER A 3 102.63 66.64 43.38
CA SER A 3 102.68 65.81 42.16
C SER A 3 101.66 64.67 42.17
N LEU A 4 101.24 64.22 43.35
CA LEU A 4 100.26 63.12 43.52
C LEU A 4 98.81 63.59 43.37
N PHE A 5 98.52 64.88 43.57
CA PHE A 5 97.17 65.43 43.40
C PHE A 5 96.84 65.71 41.93
N SER A 6 97.84 65.98 41.07
CA SER A 6 97.61 66.18 39.63
C SER A 6 97.34 64.86 38.87
N LEU A 7 97.86 63.74 39.36
CA LEU A 7 97.65 62.41 38.75
C LEU A 7 96.24 61.87 38.99
N LEU A 8 95.58 62.30 40.08
CA LEU A 8 94.21 61.93 40.42
C LEU A 8 93.17 62.80 39.70
N VAL A 9 93.55 64.01 39.30
CA VAL A 9 92.70 64.94 38.51
C VAL A 9 92.77 64.64 37.02
N SER A 10 93.90 64.11 36.52
CA SER A 10 94.06 63.71 35.10
C SER A 10 93.34 62.40 34.75
N SER A 11 92.94 61.59 35.73
CA SER A 11 92.18 60.34 35.51
C SER A 11 90.66 60.54 35.52
N ALA A 12 90.20 61.79 35.69
CA ALA A 12 88.79 62.17 35.66
C ALA A 12 88.36 62.85 34.35
N GLU A 13 89.24 62.97 33.36
CA GLU A 13 88.90 63.40 31.99
C GLU A 13 88.75 62.17 31.09
N GLY A 14 87.75 61.32 31.40
CA GLY A 14 87.17 60.46 30.39
C GLY A 14 86.29 61.32 29.50
N GLU A 15 86.72 61.52 28.24
CA GLU A 15 85.90 62.12 27.19
C GLU A 15 84.49 61.54 27.23
N LEU A 16 83.49 62.38 27.53
CA LEU A 16 82.11 62.08 27.18
C LEU A 16 82.01 62.22 25.66
N THR A 17 82.43 61.18 24.95
CA THR A 17 82.06 60.96 23.55
C THR A 17 80.58 60.66 23.53
N TYR A 18 79.76 61.68 23.26
CA TYR A 18 78.36 61.50 22.95
C TYR A 18 78.26 60.86 21.56
N GLU A 19 78.35 59.53 21.50
CA GLU A 19 77.94 58.82 20.30
C GLU A 19 76.45 59.10 20.08
N THR A 20 76.15 59.84 19.03
CA THR A 20 74.78 60.22 18.70
C THR A 20 74.13 59.01 18.04
N HIS A 21 73.43 58.20 18.82
CA HIS A 21 72.73 57.02 18.31
C HIS A 21 71.71 57.42 17.24
N HIS A 22 71.76 56.76 16.08
CA HIS A 22 70.83 57.02 15.00
C HIS A 22 69.44 56.55 15.44
N TRP A 23 68.48 57.47 15.62
CA TRP A 23 67.12 57.17 16.07
C TRP A 23 66.42 56.07 15.25
N LEU A 24 66.79 55.95 13.97
CA LEU A 24 66.19 55.01 13.03
C LEU A 24 66.98 53.70 12.87
N LEU A 25 68.29 53.70 13.14
CA LEU A 25 69.17 52.55 12.90
C LEU A 25 69.92 52.17 14.19
N PRO A 26 69.66 50.99 14.76
CA PRO A 26 70.36 50.52 15.95
C PRO A 26 71.83 50.24 15.66
N GLU A 27 72.60 50.09 16.74
CA GLU A 27 74.04 49.84 16.66
C GLU A 27 74.33 48.57 15.84
N THR A 28 75.36 48.61 14.99
CA THR A 28 75.69 47.51 14.06
C THR A 28 75.90 46.17 14.77
N ALA A 29 76.43 46.20 16.00
CA ALA A 29 76.57 45.02 16.86
C ALA A 29 75.21 44.40 17.21
N GLU A 30 74.22 45.21 17.57
CA GLU A 30 72.88 44.73 17.94
C GLU A 30 72.14 44.13 16.73
N ILE A 31 72.34 44.70 15.54
CA ILE A 31 71.80 44.13 14.29
C ILE A 31 72.42 42.76 14.00
N ILE A 32 73.73 42.60 14.20
CA ILE A 32 74.43 41.34 13.92
C ILE A 32 74.03 40.27 14.95
N TYR A 33 74.13 40.55 16.25
CA TYR A 33 73.81 39.58 17.29
C TYR A 33 72.30 39.32 17.40
N GLY A 34 71.46 40.35 17.29
CA GLY A 34 70.00 40.23 17.29
C GLY A 34 69.48 39.55 16.03
N GLY A 35 70.08 39.83 14.87
CA GLY A 35 69.79 39.13 13.62
C GLY A 35 70.17 37.64 13.70
N LEU A 36 71.37 37.33 14.21
CA LEU A 36 71.82 35.95 14.40
C LEU A 36 70.91 35.18 15.38
N ALA A 37 70.52 35.81 16.50
CA ALA A 37 69.58 35.24 17.46
C ALA A 37 68.20 35.00 16.83
N SER A 38 67.70 35.97 16.05
CA SER A 38 66.41 35.84 15.35
C SER A 38 66.42 34.69 14.34
N VAL A 39 67.50 34.54 13.55
CA VAL A 39 67.63 33.43 12.60
C VAL A 39 67.70 32.08 13.32
N LEU A 40 68.42 31.98 14.44
CA LEU A 40 68.46 30.75 15.25
C LEU A 40 67.08 30.39 15.80
N VAL A 41 66.33 31.35 16.34
CA VAL A 41 64.97 31.12 16.86
C VAL A 41 64.01 30.73 15.74
N ILE A 42 64.02 31.45 14.61
CA ILE A 42 63.17 31.14 13.45
C ILE A 42 63.51 29.75 12.89
N GLY A 43 64.79 29.40 12.78
CA GLY A 43 65.25 28.09 12.32
C GLY A 43 64.79 26.96 13.24
N ALA A 44 64.90 27.14 14.56
CA ALA A 44 64.38 26.19 15.55
C ALA A 44 62.85 26.05 15.43
N LEU A 45 62.12 27.17 15.29
CA LEU A 45 60.66 27.18 15.20
C LEU A 45 60.18 26.48 13.92
N ILE A 46 60.82 26.70 12.77
CA ILE A 46 60.50 25.96 11.54
C ILE A 46 60.78 24.47 11.70
N LYS A 47 61.92 24.09 12.32
CA LYS A 47 62.29 22.69 12.53
C LYS A 47 61.34 21.95 13.48
N PHE A 48 60.88 22.59 14.55
CA PHE A 48 60.03 21.95 15.57
C PHE A 48 58.52 22.15 15.32
N ALA A 49 58.07 23.36 14.97
CA ALA A 49 56.64 23.65 14.76
C ALA A 49 56.18 23.40 13.32
N GLY A 50 57.06 23.56 12.33
CA GLY A 50 56.76 23.29 10.91
C GLY A 50 56.14 21.90 10.64
N PRO A 51 56.69 20.78 11.14
CA PRO A 51 56.08 19.46 10.92
C PRO A 51 54.70 19.33 11.56
N MET A 52 54.47 19.95 12.72
CA MET A 52 53.17 19.92 13.40
C MET A 52 52.10 20.69 12.62
N ILE A 53 52.45 21.86 12.07
CA ILE A 53 51.55 22.67 11.23
C ILE A 53 51.22 21.93 9.94
N LYS A 54 52.23 21.36 9.26
CA LYS A 54 52.00 20.59 8.03
C LYS A 54 51.08 19.38 8.28
N LYS A 55 51.30 18.65 9.39
CA LYS A 55 50.45 17.52 9.79
C LYS A 55 49.01 17.95 10.07
N SER A 56 48.80 19.08 10.74
CA SER A 56 47.44 19.56 11.04
C SER A 56 46.67 20.01 9.80
N LEU A 57 47.35 20.69 8.86
CA LEU A 57 46.76 21.08 7.58
C LEU A 57 46.45 19.86 6.71
N ALA A 58 47.35 18.88 6.65
CA ALA A 58 47.12 17.62 5.95
C ALA A 58 45.91 16.86 6.54
N ALA A 59 45.85 16.70 7.87
CA ALA A 59 44.75 16.03 8.55
C ALA A 59 43.41 16.77 8.40
N ARG A 60 43.42 18.11 8.30
CA ARG A 60 42.21 18.89 7.97
C ARG A 60 41.76 18.62 6.53
N THR A 61 42.70 18.62 5.59
CA THR A 61 42.41 18.36 4.17
C THR A 61 41.86 16.96 3.96
N GLU A 62 42.49 15.96 4.60
CA GLU A 62 42.03 14.57 4.55
C GLU A 62 40.62 14.40 5.14
N ARG A 63 40.33 15.03 6.29
CA ARG A 63 38.99 15.02 6.87
C ARG A 63 37.95 15.65 5.94
N ILE A 64 38.26 16.81 5.36
CA ILE A 64 37.35 17.49 4.42
C ILE A 64 37.11 16.60 3.20
N GLN A 65 38.17 15.98 2.66
CA GLN A 65 38.04 15.09 1.51
C GLN A 65 37.17 13.87 1.85
N ALA A 66 37.41 13.24 3.00
CA ALA A 66 36.59 12.15 3.49
C ALA A 66 35.13 12.55 3.69
N ASP A 67 34.86 13.73 4.27
CA ASP A 67 33.50 14.24 4.46
C ASP A 67 32.81 14.51 3.11
N MET A 68 33.54 15.06 2.13
CA MET A 68 33.03 15.29 0.77
C MET A 68 32.72 13.99 0.04
N ASP A 69 33.59 12.97 0.16
CA ASP A 69 33.37 11.68 -0.47
C ASP A 69 32.22 10.92 0.20
N ASN A 70 32.10 10.99 1.53
CA ASN A 70 30.94 10.45 2.26
C ASN A 70 29.63 11.15 1.86
N ALA A 71 29.64 12.48 1.74
CA ALA A 71 28.46 13.23 1.31
C ALA A 71 28.06 12.87 -0.12
N ARG A 72 29.02 12.72 -1.04
CA ARG A 72 28.77 12.26 -2.41
C ARG A 72 28.16 10.87 -2.44
N ASN A 73 28.77 9.91 -1.74
CA ASN A 73 28.26 8.53 -1.67
C ASN A 73 26.86 8.46 -1.04
N THR A 74 26.60 9.25 0.00
CA THR A 74 25.29 9.34 0.65
C THR A 74 24.25 9.90 -0.31
N ARG A 75 24.60 10.95 -1.06
CA ARG A 75 23.73 11.53 -2.07
C ARG A 75 23.44 10.56 -3.21
N GLU A 76 24.45 9.88 -3.74
CA GLU A 76 24.28 8.87 -4.78
C GLU A 76 23.38 7.73 -4.31
N THR A 77 23.61 7.20 -3.11
CA THR A 77 22.76 6.16 -2.52
C THR A 77 21.31 6.63 -2.35
N ALA A 78 21.10 7.88 -1.91
CA ALA A 78 19.77 8.45 -1.77
C ALA A 78 19.07 8.65 -3.12
N GLU A 79 19.80 9.08 -4.17
CA GLU A 79 19.27 9.22 -5.52
C GLU A 79 18.89 7.86 -6.12
N VAL A 80 19.73 6.83 -5.92
CA VAL A 80 19.44 5.44 -6.32
C VAL A 80 18.20 4.91 -5.61
N GLU A 81 18.10 5.07 -4.29
CA GLU A 81 16.95 4.59 -3.51
C GLU A 81 15.66 5.32 -3.92
N ALA A 82 15.73 6.64 -4.12
CA ALA A 82 14.60 7.40 -4.65
C ALA A 82 14.17 6.92 -6.04
N GLY A 83 15.12 6.53 -6.90
CA GLY A 83 14.84 5.88 -8.19
C GLY A 83 14.14 4.53 -8.04
N ARG A 84 14.62 3.67 -7.12
CA ARG A 84 14.00 2.39 -6.80
C ARG A 84 12.57 2.55 -6.29
N ILE A 85 12.34 3.48 -5.37
CA ILE A 85 11.00 3.77 -4.82
C ILE A 85 10.05 4.25 -5.93
N ARG A 86 10.48 5.17 -6.81
CA ARG A 86 9.64 5.63 -7.93
C ARG A 86 9.29 4.50 -8.89
N THR A 87 10.25 3.62 -9.19
CA THR A 87 10.03 2.45 -10.04
C THR A 87 9.04 1.48 -9.38
N ALA A 88 9.25 1.17 -8.10
CA ALA A 88 8.34 0.32 -7.33
C ALA A 88 6.92 0.89 -7.24
N LEU A 89 6.76 2.20 -7.09
CA LEU A 89 5.44 2.86 -7.15
C LEU A 89 4.79 2.71 -8.53
N GLY A 90 5.58 2.85 -9.60
CA GLY A 90 5.14 2.59 -10.98
C GLY A 90 4.64 1.15 -11.13
N ASP A 91 5.43 0.17 -10.69
CA ASP A 91 5.09 -1.25 -10.75
C ASP A 91 3.82 -1.57 -9.96
N ILE A 92 3.68 -1.02 -8.74
CA ILE A 92 2.47 -1.18 -7.91
C ILE A 92 1.24 -0.59 -8.61
N SER A 93 1.38 0.58 -9.24
CA SER A 93 0.27 1.22 -9.95
C SER A 93 -0.18 0.38 -11.15
N ALA A 94 0.77 -0.16 -11.91
CA ALA A 94 0.49 -1.04 -13.05
C ALA A 94 -0.16 -2.35 -12.60
N GLU A 95 0.36 -2.96 -11.54
CA GLU A 95 -0.19 -4.19 -10.96
C GLU A 95 -1.60 -3.98 -10.41
N ARG A 96 -1.85 -2.85 -9.73
CA ARG A 96 -3.19 -2.47 -9.28
C ARG A 96 -4.16 -2.34 -10.45
N SER A 97 -3.77 -1.65 -11.52
CA SER A 97 -4.58 -1.53 -12.73
C SER A 97 -4.88 -2.89 -13.36
N ARG A 98 -3.89 -3.80 -13.38
CA ARG A 98 -4.05 -5.18 -13.86
C ARG A 98 -5.06 -5.95 -13.01
N ILE A 99 -4.93 -5.91 -11.68
CA ILE A 99 -5.85 -6.59 -10.74
C ILE A 99 -7.27 -6.05 -10.88
N LEU A 100 -7.45 -4.73 -11.01
CA LEU A 100 -8.78 -4.14 -11.19
C LEU A 100 -9.42 -4.56 -12.52
N ALA A 101 -8.65 -4.53 -13.61
CA ALA A 101 -9.15 -4.97 -14.92
C ALA A 101 -9.53 -6.47 -14.92
N GLU A 102 -8.73 -7.31 -14.24
CA GLU A 102 -9.04 -8.73 -14.07
C GLU A 102 -10.30 -8.94 -13.21
N ALA A 103 -10.46 -8.19 -12.12
CA ALA A 103 -11.65 -8.25 -11.28
C ALA A 103 -12.91 -7.82 -12.04
N ASP A 104 -12.83 -6.77 -12.85
CA ASP A 104 -13.97 -6.31 -13.68
C ASP A 104 -14.35 -7.37 -14.73
N ALA A 105 -13.37 -8.01 -15.36
CA ALA A 105 -13.60 -9.09 -16.31
C ALA A 105 -14.26 -10.31 -15.63
N GLN A 106 -13.78 -10.70 -14.45
CA GLN A 106 -14.36 -11.79 -13.65
C GLN A 106 -15.78 -11.45 -13.20
N ALA A 107 -16.03 -10.22 -12.73
CA ALA A 107 -17.36 -9.78 -12.33
C ALA A 107 -18.36 -9.82 -13.50
N ALA A 108 -17.94 -9.37 -14.69
CA ALA A 108 -18.75 -9.44 -15.90
C ALA A 108 -19.05 -10.89 -16.30
N ALA A 109 -18.06 -11.80 -16.20
CA ALA A 109 -18.24 -13.22 -16.48
C ALA A 109 -19.23 -13.87 -15.50
N VAL A 110 -19.07 -13.64 -14.20
CA VAL A 110 -19.96 -14.17 -13.15
C VAL A 110 -21.40 -13.65 -13.33
N LEU A 111 -21.56 -12.37 -13.69
CA LEU A 111 -22.90 -11.81 -13.94
C LEU A 111 -23.56 -12.43 -15.17
N SER A 112 -22.80 -12.62 -16.26
CA SER A 112 -23.28 -13.27 -17.47
C SER A 112 -23.68 -14.73 -17.22
N GLU A 113 -22.80 -15.48 -16.54
CA GLU A 113 -23.05 -16.87 -16.17
C GLU A 113 -24.25 -17.00 -15.22
N GLY A 114 -24.32 -16.14 -14.21
CA GLY A 114 -25.43 -16.11 -13.26
C GLY A 114 -26.77 -15.83 -13.95
N ARG A 115 -26.81 -14.88 -14.90
CA ARG A 115 -28.02 -14.61 -15.69
C ARG A 115 -28.43 -15.81 -16.55
N ALA A 116 -27.48 -16.46 -17.21
CA ALA A 116 -27.76 -17.65 -18.00
C ALA A 116 -28.30 -18.80 -17.15
N ARG A 117 -27.72 -19.01 -15.96
CA ARG A 117 -28.16 -20.03 -15.00
C ARG A 117 -29.57 -19.76 -14.49
N VAL A 118 -29.85 -18.53 -14.04
CA VAL A 118 -31.18 -18.12 -13.58
C VAL A 118 -32.21 -18.30 -14.70
N GLN A 119 -31.88 -17.93 -15.94
CA GLN A 119 -32.80 -18.12 -17.06
C GLN A 119 -33.12 -19.60 -17.30
N ALA A 120 -32.12 -20.48 -17.20
CA ALA A 120 -32.33 -21.93 -17.32
C ALA A 120 -33.20 -22.48 -16.17
N GLU A 121 -32.92 -22.08 -14.93
CA GLU A 121 -33.71 -22.47 -13.75
C GLU A 121 -35.15 -21.97 -13.85
N MET A 122 -35.39 -20.75 -14.36
CA MET A 122 -36.74 -20.23 -14.56
C MET A 122 -37.54 -21.06 -15.57
N VAL A 123 -36.93 -21.48 -16.68
CA VAL A 123 -37.59 -22.35 -17.67
C VAL A 123 -37.94 -23.71 -17.06
N GLU A 124 -37.04 -24.29 -16.25
CA GLU A 124 -37.30 -25.55 -15.55
C GLU A 124 -38.45 -25.42 -14.53
N VAL A 125 -38.44 -24.35 -13.73
CA VAL A 125 -39.50 -24.07 -12.74
C VAL A 125 -40.84 -23.83 -13.43
N GLU A 126 -40.87 -23.10 -14.54
CA GLU A 126 -42.09 -22.87 -15.31
C GLU A 126 -42.65 -24.17 -15.90
N ALA A 127 -41.80 -24.99 -16.52
CA ALA A 127 -42.19 -26.29 -17.04
C ALA A 127 -42.76 -27.21 -15.95
N LYS A 128 -42.13 -27.24 -14.77
CA LYS A 128 -42.60 -27.99 -13.60
C LYS A 128 -43.93 -27.44 -13.09
N ALA A 129 -44.07 -26.13 -12.97
CA ALA A 129 -45.31 -25.49 -12.53
C ALA A 129 -46.47 -25.79 -13.49
N MET A 130 -46.23 -25.75 -14.80
CA MET A 130 -47.23 -26.13 -15.81
C MET A 130 -47.62 -27.61 -15.70
N ALA A 131 -46.66 -28.51 -15.48
CA ALA A 131 -46.94 -29.93 -15.25
C ALA A 131 -47.76 -30.15 -13.97
N ASP A 132 -47.44 -29.46 -12.89
CA ASP A 132 -48.17 -29.53 -11.63
C ASP A 132 -49.60 -29.00 -11.75
N ILE A 133 -49.79 -27.90 -12.50
CA ILE A 133 -51.13 -27.35 -12.81
C ILE A 133 -51.94 -28.36 -13.61
N ALA A 134 -51.37 -28.98 -14.65
CA ALA A 134 -52.05 -29.98 -15.46
C ALA A 134 -52.46 -31.21 -14.63
N ASN A 135 -51.56 -31.69 -13.77
CA ASN A 135 -51.84 -32.79 -12.84
C ASN A 135 -52.93 -32.42 -11.82
N ALA A 136 -52.90 -31.20 -11.28
CA ALA A 136 -53.92 -30.72 -10.35
C ALA A 136 -55.28 -30.58 -11.03
N ALA A 137 -55.35 -30.07 -12.26
CA ALA A 137 -56.58 -29.96 -13.03
C ALA A 137 -57.20 -31.34 -13.30
N GLY A 138 -56.39 -32.35 -13.60
CA GLY A 138 -56.83 -33.74 -13.73
C GLY A 138 -57.49 -34.26 -12.45
N ARG A 139 -56.78 -34.14 -11.31
CA ARG A 139 -57.31 -34.57 -10.00
C ARG A 139 -58.61 -33.86 -9.62
N VAL A 140 -58.68 -32.54 -9.81
CA VAL A 140 -59.90 -31.75 -9.52
C VAL A 140 -61.05 -32.17 -10.43
N GLY A 141 -60.77 -32.47 -11.71
CA GLY A 141 -61.77 -32.99 -12.63
C GLY A 141 -62.35 -34.34 -12.21
N ASP A 142 -61.48 -35.26 -11.79
CA ASP A 142 -61.90 -36.58 -11.27
C ASP A 142 -62.73 -36.44 -9.99
N GLU A 143 -62.31 -35.57 -9.07
CA GLU A 143 -63.03 -35.31 -7.82
C GLU A 143 -64.38 -34.64 -8.04
N LEU A 144 -64.46 -33.66 -8.96
CA LEU A 144 -65.73 -33.06 -9.39
C LEU A 144 -66.68 -34.10 -10.00
N ARG A 145 -66.16 -35.02 -10.82
CA ARG A 145 -66.99 -36.07 -11.44
C ARG A 145 -67.54 -37.05 -10.40
N ALA A 146 -66.71 -37.43 -9.43
CA ALA A 146 -67.12 -38.27 -8.31
C ALA A 146 -68.21 -37.58 -7.47
N GLU A 147 -68.04 -36.30 -7.15
CA GLU A 147 -68.99 -35.53 -6.36
C GLU A 147 -70.32 -35.28 -7.10
N ILE A 148 -70.27 -34.99 -8.40
CA ILE A 148 -71.48 -34.89 -9.24
C ILE A 148 -72.22 -36.23 -9.27
N SER A 149 -71.50 -37.35 -9.41
CA SER A 149 -72.11 -38.69 -9.43
C SER A 149 -72.80 -39.00 -8.09
N ARG A 150 -72.15 -38.64 -6.97
CA ARG A 150 -72.70 -38.77 -5.62
C ARG A 150 -73.95 -37.91 -5.43
N LEU A 151 -73.90 -36.63 -5.80
CA LEU A 151 -75.03 -35.70 -5.64
C LEU A 151 -76.22 -36.09 -6.54
N SER A 152 -75.92 -36.58 -7.75
CA SER A 152 -76.93 -37.06 -8.70
C SER A 152 -77.62 -38.32 -8.18
N ALA A 153 -76.90 -39.27 -7.58
CA ALA A 153 -77.48 -40.45 -6.97
C ALA A 153 -78.49 -40.09 -5.86
N VAL A 154 -78.12 -39.14 -4.98
CA VAL A 154 -79.01 -38.63 -3.91
C VAL A 154 -80.24 -37.92 -4.50
N ALA A 155 -80.06 -37.13 -5.56
CA ALA A 155 -81.18 -36.45 -6.23
C ALA A 155 -82.14 -37.46 -6.90
N ILE A 156 -81.61 -38.47 -7.60
CA ILE A 156 -82.40 -39.53 -8.23
C ILE A 156 -83.18 -40.32 -7.19
N GLU A 157 -82.56 -40.70 -6.07
CA GLU A 157 -83.24 -41.41 -4.97
C GLU A 157 -84.47 -40.63 -4.48
N ARG A 158 -84.33 -39.32 -4.29
CA ARG A 158 -85.45 -38.44 -3.90
C ARG A 158 -86.52 -38.30 -4.98
N VAL A 159 -86.14 -38.18 -6.25
CA VAL A 159 -87.10 -38.08 -7.36
C VAL A 159 -87.88 -39.38 -7.50
N VAL A 160 -87.20 -40.52 -7.56
CA VAL A 160 -87.83 -41.85 -7.68
C VAL A 160 -88.77 -42.11 -6.51
N ALA A 161 -88.35 -41.84 -5.27
CA ALA A 161 -89.20 -41.99 -4.09
C ALA A 161 -90.50 -41.16 -4.18
N ASN A 162 -90.45 -39.97 -4.79
CA ASN A 162 -91.61 -39.10 -4.95
C ASN A 162 -92.48 -39.45 -6.18
N THR A 163 -91.95 -40.17 -7.18
CA THR A 163 -92.66 -40.48 -8.44
C THR A 163 -93.23 -41.89 -8.53
N VAL A 164 -92.86 -42.83 -7.64
CA VAL A 164 -93.37 -44.21 -7.69
C VAL A 164 -94.80 -44.29 -7.15
N THR A 165 -95.77 -44.30 -8.07
CA THR A 165 -97.16 -44.67 -7.82
C THR A 165 -97.38 -46.18 -7.99
N ASP A 166 -98.51 -46.72 -7.51
CA ASP A 166 -98.81 -48.16 -7.61
C ASP A 166 -98.84 -48.66 -9.07
N SER A 167 -99.28 -47.84 -10.02
CA SER A 167 -99.28 -48.17 -11.46
C SER A 167 -97.86 -48.36 -12.02
N VAL A 168 -96.93 -47.45 -11.70
CA VAL A 168 -95.53 -47.54 -12.13
C VAL A 168 -94.85 -48.77 -11.52
N ARG A 169 -95.21 -49.14 -10.29
CA ARG A 169 -94.67 -50.34 -9.62
C ARG A 169 -95.09 -51.62 -10.35
N GLN A 170 -96.32 -51.69 -10.85
CA GLN A 170 -96.85 -52.85 -11.56
C GLN A 170 -96.20 -53.02 -12.94
N ASP A 171 -96.01 -51.92 -13.67
CA ASP A 171 -95.29 -51.91 -14.97
C ASP A 171 -93.82 -52.34 -14.83
N LEU A 172 -93.14 -51.93 -13.75
CA LEU A 172 -91.76 -52.35 -13.48
C LEU A 172 -91.64 -53.85 -13.19
N ILE A 173 -92.63 -54.44 -12.50
CA ILE A 173 -92.67 -55.88 -12.21
C ILE A 173 -92.87 -56.67 -13.50
N GLU A 174 -93.83 -56.28 -14.34
CA GLU A 174 -94.10 -56.94 -15.63
C GLU A 174 -92.87 -56.85 -16.56
N GLY A 175 -92.22 -55.68 -16.60
CA GLY A 175 -90.99 -55.48 -17.36
C GLY A 175 -89.81 -56.33 -16.86
N PHE A 176 -89.67 -56.52 -15.55
CA PHE A 176 -88.65 -57.41 -14.99
C PHE A 176 -88.95 -58.88 -15.36
N ILE A 177 -90.20 -59.33 -15.18
CA ILE A 177 -90.63 -60.69 -15.53
C ILE A 177 -90.34 -60.98 -17.01
N SER A 178 -90.65 -60.05 -17.90
CA SER A 178 -90.33 -60.13 -19.32
C SER A 178 -88.83 -60.28 -19.59
N LYS A 179 -87.98 -59.46 -18.94
CA LYS A 179 -86.52 -59.47 -19.15
C LYS A 179 -85.84 -60.73 -18.62
N VAL A 180 -86.25 -61.21 -17.43
CA VAL A 180 -85.67 -62.42 -16.83
C VAL A 180 -86.23 -63.68 -17.50
N GLY A 181 -87.48 -63.64 -17.95
CA GLY A 181 -88.10 -64.69 -18.76
C GLY A 181 -87.46 -64.83 -20.14
N ALA A 182 -87.00 -63.74 -20.76
CA ALA A 182 -86.31 -63.75 -22.06
C ALA A 182 -84.80 -64.06 -21.99
N SER A 183 -84.22 -64.11 -20.78
CA SER A 183 -82.80 -64.41 -20.53
C SER A 183 -82.53 -65.90 -20.25
N ARG A 184 -83.55 -66.76 -20.36
CA ARG A 184 -83.42 -68.22 -20.40
C ARG A 184 -83.76 -68.72 -21.79
#